data_AF-A0A8J6DK65-F1
#
_entry.id   AF-A0A8J6DK65-F1
#
_cell.length_a   1.000
_cell.length_b   1.000
_cell.length_c   1.000
_cell.angle_alpha   90.00
_cell.angle_beta   90.00
_cell.angle_gamma   90.00
#
_symmetry.space_group_name_H-M   'P 1'
#
loop_
_entity.id
_entity.type
_entity.pdbx_description
1 polymer ?
#
loop_
_entity_poly.entity_id
_entity_poly.type
_entity_poly.pdbx_seq_one_letter_code
_entity_poly.pdbx_strand_id
1 'polypeptide(L)'
;MKQEYTLSGTEGHPFSWLPNDFPGWQGPSCCGVGWDRAYSRSIVEAHDQPAGICRGTNAEVILSQWEFQAGTCEGMEMGDQLWMACLTLLGECEDFGVTANFDPSPFLGIGTASAVTKTSAPMPCGEEPEVH
;
A
#
# COMPACT_ATOMS: atom_id res chain seq x y z
N MET A 1 -8.28 6.62 -3.45
CA MET A 1 -8.23 6.16 -2.03
C MET A 1 -6.79 5.82 -1.68
N LYS A 2 -6.41 5.86 -0.40
CA LYS A 2 -5.10 5.41 0.10
C LYS A 2 -5.27 4.06 0.78
N GLN A 3 -4.49 3.06 0.38
CA GLN A 3 -4.54 1.70 0.93
C GLN A 3 -3.17 1.32 1.47
N GLU A 4 -3.10 1.09 2.79
CA GLU A 4 -1.92 0.57 3.45
C GLU A 4 -1.95 -0.97 3.47
N TYR A 5 -0.78 -1.59 3.35
CA TYR A 5 -0.61 -3.03 3.43
C TYR A 5 0.79 -3.37 3.94
N THR A 6 0.94 -4.57 4.51
CA THR A 6 2.23 -5.06 4.97
C THR A 6 2.58 -6.37 4.29
N LEU A 7 3.81 -6.46 3.80
CA LEU A 7 4.32 -7.65 3.14
C LEU A 7 4.87 -8.64 4.17
N SER A 8 4.43 -9.88 4.10
CA SER A 8 4.92 -11.00 4.89
C SER A 8 5.64 -12.03 4.03
N GLY A 9 6.64 -12.70 4.62
CA GLY A 9 7.24 -13.89 4.04
C GLY A 9 6.36 -15.13 4.24
N THR A 10 6.80 -16.25 3.69
CA THR A 10 6.10 -17.55 3.76
C THR A 10 5.89 -18.07 5.19
N GLU A 11 6.70 -17.61 6.15
CA GLU A 11 6.58 -18.00 7.57
C GLU A 11 5.59 -17.12 8.36
N GLY A 12 4.90 -16.19 7.70
CA GLY A 12 3.94 -15.29 8.35
C GLY A 12 4.58 -14.18 9.20
N HIS A 13 5.90 -14.01 9.09
CA HIS A 13 6.64 -12.87 9.63
C HIS A 13 6.74 -11.72 8.62
N PRO A 14 6.92 -10.46 9.06
CA PRO A 14 7.14 -9.36 8.14
C PRO A 14 8.32 -9.67 7.22
N PHE A 15 8.15 -9.40 5.93
CA PHE A 15 9.12 -9.81 4.92
C PHE A 15 10.50 -9.20 5.20
N SER A 16 11.57 -10.01 5.08
CA SER A 16 12.96 -9.62 5.33
C SER A 16 13.31 -9.21 6.77
N TRP A 17 12.46 -9.54 7.75
CA TRP A 17 12.82 -9.40 9.17
C TRP A 17 13.57 -10.64 9.66
N LEU A 18 14.57 -10.44 10.54
CA LEU A 18 15.23 -11.56 11.20
C LEU A 18 14.27 -12.18 12.24
N PRO A 19 14.31 -13.51 12.46
CA PRO A 19 13.51 -14.15 13.50
C PRO A 19 13.82 -13.52 14.86
N ASN A 20 12.79 -13.06 15.58
CA ASN A 20 12.90 -12.37 16.88
C ASN A 20 13.49 -10.94 16.86
N ASP A 21 13.68 -10.34 15.68
CA ASP A 21 14.16 -8.96 15.58
C ASP A 21 12.97 -8.00 15.59
N PHE A 22 12.73 -7.38 16.74
CA PHE A 22 11.84 -6.23 16.85
C PHE A 22 12.71 -4.99 16.62
N PRO A 23 12.59 -4.29 15.47
CA PRO A 23 13.34 -3.08 15.27
C PRO A 23 12.88 -2.05 16.30
N GLY A 24 13.75 -1.80 17.28
CA GLY A 24 13.61 -0.66 18.16
C GLY A 24 13.59 0.64 17.34
N TRP A 25 12.74 1.57 17.76
CA TRP A 25 12.54 2.92 17.22
C TRP A 25 12.34 3.01 15.69
N GLN A 26 11.07 3.17 15.30
CA GLN A 26 10.48 3.08 13.95
C GLN A 26 10.84 4.24 12.98
N GLY A 27 12.07 4.77 13.04
CA GLY A 27 12.48 5.99 12.34
C GLY A 27 13.06 5.85 10.92
N PRO A 28 13.91 4.85 10.59
CA PRO A 28 14.70 4.89 9.34
C PRO A 28 14.06 4.28 8.10
N SER A 29 12.89 3.62 8.22
CA SER A 29 12.17 2.98 7.09
C SER A 29 11.32 3.93 6.26
N CYS A 30 10.79 5.01 6.84
CA CYS A 30 9.92 5.91 6.10
C CYS A 30 10.71 6.60 4.98
N CYS A 31 10.28 6.38 3.73
CA CYS A 31 10.94 6.89 2.52
C CYS A 31 12.44 6.53 2.40
N GLY A 32 12.89 5.45 3.04
CA GLY A 32 14.27 5.02 3.00
C GLY A 32 14.73 4.60 1.60
N VAL A 33 16.01 4.83 1.27
CA VAL A 33 16.67 4.29 0.08
C VAL A 33 17.85 3.45 0.55
N GLY A 34 17.86 2.17 0.20
CA GLY A 34 18.89 1.21 0.61
C GLY A 34 18.33 -0.19 0.86
N TRP A 35 19.16 -1.21 0.64
CA TRP A 35 18.82 -2.62 0.93
C TRP A 35 18.40 -2.81 2.39
N ASP A 36 18.97 -2.03 3.31
CA ASP A 36 18.71 -2.03 4.75
C ASP A 36 17.45 -1.24 5.16
N ARG A 37 16.77 -0.56 4.23
CA ARG A 37 15.70 0.42 4.56
C ARG A 37 14.43 0.30 3.73
N ALA A 38 14.50 -0.23 2.51
CA ALA A 38 13.37 -0.38 1.61
C ALA A 38 13.31 -1.80 1.05
N TYR A 39 12.84 -2.73 1.87
CA TYR A 39 12.54 -4.09 1.40
C TYR A 39 11.43 -4.05 0.36
N SER A 40 11.45 -5.02 -0.57
CA SER A 40 10.38 -5.27 -1.53
C SER A 40 10.01 -4.11 -2.49
N ARG A 41 10.89 -3.10 -2.68
CA ARG A 41 10.65 -2.02 -3.66
C ARG A 41 10.35 -2.56 -5.07
N SER A 42 10.98 -3.65 -5.48
CA SER A 42 10.75 -4.26 -6.79
C SER A 42 9.29 -4.74 -6.98
N ILE A 43 8.63 -5.21 -5.91
CA ILE A 43 7.20 -5.58 -5.94
C ILE A 43 6.33 -4.34 -6.11
N VAL A 44 6.69 -3.27 -5.40
CA VAL A 44 5.95 -1.99 -5.44
C VAL A 44 6.10 -1.30 -6.80
N GLU A 45 7.30 -1.32 -7.37
CA GLU A 45 7.56 -0.78 -8.72
C GLU A 45 6.87 -1.61 -9.81
N ALA A 46 6.73 -2.93 -9.62
CA ALA A 46 5.94 -3.77 -10.52
C ALA A 46 4.43 -3.49 -10.38
N HIS A 47 3.96 -3.27 -9.15
CA HIS A 47 2.56 -2.92 -8.85
C HIS A 47 2.14 -1.53 -9.36
N ASP A 48 3.07 -0.59 -9.54
CA ASP A 48 2.77 0.75 -10.06
C ASP A 48 2.65 0.80 -11.60
N GLN A 49 3.26 -0.15 -12.31
CA GLN A 49 3.23 -0.25 -13.79
C GLN A 49 1.88 -0.60 -14.47
N PRO A 50 0.91 -1.30 -13.86
CA PRO A 50 -0.32 -1.69 -14.53
C PRO A 50 -1.25 -0.48 -14.73
N ALA A 51 -1.37 -0.06 -16.00
CA ALA A 51 -2.46 0.72 -16.60
C ALA A 51 -2.90 2.04 -15.88
N GLY A 52 -2.10 2.57 -14.95
CA GLY A 52 -2.41 3.80 -14.22
C GLY A 52 -3.52 3.65 -13.17
N ILE A 53 -3.71 2.44 -12.64
CA ILE A 53 -4.64 2.16 -11.53
C ILE A 53 -4.11 2.78 -10.22
N CYS A 54 -2.79 2.70 -10.02
CA CYS A 54 -2.06 3.41 -8.96
C CYS A 54 -1.64 4.81 -9.44
N ARG A 55 -1.86 5.82 -8.60
CA ARG A 55 -1.43 7.22 -8.78
C ARG A 55 -0.11 7.51 -8.07
N GLY A 56 0.34 6.60 -7.23
CA GLY A 56 1.54 6.72 -6.43
C GLY A 56 1.66 5.60 -5.41
N THR A 57 2.86 5.46 -4.87
CA THR A 57 3.21 4.53 -3.82
C THR A 57 4.18 5.20 -2.84
N ASN A 58 4.13 4.81 -1.58
CA ASN A 58 5.10 5.26 -0.57
C ASN A 58 5.41 4.15 0.43
N ALA A 59 6.64 4.15 0.93
CA ALA A 59 7.03 3.33 2.07
C ALA A 59 6.47 3.96 3.36
N GLU A 60 5.90 3.14 4.23
CA GLU A 60 5.33 3.56 5.50
C GLU A 60 6.35 3.52 6.64
N VAL A 61 5.86 3.80 7.85
CA VAL A 61 6.69 3.89 9.07
C VAL A 61 7.40 2.57 9.38
N ILE A 62 6.83 1.41 9.05
CA ILE A 62 7.47 0.11 9.26
C ILE A 62 8.20 -0.37 8.01
N LEU A 63 9.35 -1.02 8.22
CA LEU A 63 9.96 -1.90 7.25
C LEU A 63 8.95 -2.94 6.72
N SER A 64 8.82 -3.00 5.39
CA SER A 64 7.89 -3.91 4.67
C SER A 64 6.42 -3.48 4.70
N GLN A 65 6.09 -2.32 5.26
CA GLN A 65 4.78 -1.68 5.10
C GLN A 65 4.83 -0.63 3.99
N TRP A 66 3.78 -0.61 3.18
CA TRP A 66 3.66 0.24 2.00
C TRP A 66 2.23 0.77 1.88
N GLU A 67 2.09 1.94 1.26
CA GLU A 67 0.81 2.52 0.87
C GLU A 67 0.81 2.71 -0.66
N PHE A 68 -0.33 2.41 -1.29
CA PHE A 68 -0.61 2.84 -2.66
C PHE A 68 -1.83 3.74 -2.70
N GLN A 69 -1.86 4.66 -3.67
CA GLN A 69 -3.01 5.52 -3.90
C GLN A 69 -3.75 5.09 -5.17
N ALA A 70 -4.94 4.50 -5.00
CA ALA A 70 -5.87 4.28 -6.10
C ALA A 70 -6.44 5.62 -6.62
N GLY A 71 -6.63 5.71 -7.93
CA GLY A 71 -7.09 6.86 -8.73
C GLY A 71 -8.05 7.89 -8.13
N THR A 72 -8.10 9.07 -8.76
CA THR A 72 -9.14 10.08 -8.53
C THR A 72 -10.40 9.66 -9.30
N CYS A 73 -11.32 8.99 -8.61
CA CYS A 73 -12.55 8.47 -9.21
C CYS A 73 -13.79 9.05 -8.56
N GLU A 74 -14.84 9.18 -9.34
CA GLU A 74 -16.15 9.60 -8.86
C GLU A 74 -17.00 8.39 -8.47
N GLY A 75 -17.76 8.53 -7.38
CA GLY A 75 -18.78 7.56 -7.00
C GLY A 75 -18.30 6.11 -6.85
N MET A 76 -18.94 5.21 -7.59
CA MET A 76 -18.80 3.75 -7.45
C MET A 76 -17.51 3.21 -8.08
N GLU A 77 -16.98 3.89 -9.10
CA GLU A 77 -15.74 3.50 -9.80
C GLU A 77 -14.53 3.43 -8.86
N MET A 78 -14.57 4.20 -7.75
CA MET A 78 -13.52 4.16 -6.73
C MET A 78 -13.39 2.78 -6.06
N GLY A 79 -14.50 2.05 -5.90
CA GLY A 79 -14.49 0.69 -5.36
C GLY A 79 -13.85 -0.29 -6.33
N ASP A 80 -14.24 -0.22 -7.60
CA ASP A 80 -13.73 -1.11 -8.64
C ASP A 80 -12.22 -0.92 -8.86
N GLN A 81 -11.74 0.33 -8.89
CA GLN A 81 -10.32 0.60 -9.01
C GLN A 81 -9.51 0.13 -7.80
N LEU A 82 -10.05 0.28 -6.58
CA LEU A 82 -9.39 -0.22 -5.38
C LEU A 82 -9.29 -1.75 -5.41
N TRP A 83 -10.38 -2.43 -5.78
CA TRP A 83 -10.40 -3.89 -5.89
C TRP A 83 -9.42 -4.41 -6.94
N MET A 84 -9.40 -3.79 -8.12
CA MET A 84 -8.46 -4.17 -9.17
C MET A 84 -7.01 -3.90 -8.74
N ALA A 85 -6.75 -2.78 -8.07
CA ALA A 85 -5.41 -2.48 -7.52
C ALA A 85 -4.96 -3.56 -6.52
N CYS A 86 -5.84 -3.99 -5.62
CA CYS A 86 -5.54 -5.06 -4.67
C CYS A 86 -5.30 -6.41 -5.36
N LEU A 87 -6.10 -6.76 -6.37
CA LEU A 87 -5.92 -8.01 -7.13
C LEU A 87 -4.58 -8.04 -7.86
N THR A 88 -4.19 -6.94 -8.49
CA THR A 88 -2.88 -6.86 -9.15
C THR A 88 -1.75 -6.93 -8.15
N LEU A 89 -1.87 -6.27 -6.99
CA LEU A 89 -0.87 -6.36 -5.92
C LEU A 89 -0.67 -7.82 -5.47
N LEU A 90 -1.76 -8.56 -5.28
CA LEU A 90 -1.70 -9.96 -4.87
C LEU A 90 -1.04 -10.84 -5.94
N GLY A 91 -1.30 -10.58 -7.23
CA GLY A 91 -0.64 -11.27 -8.34
C GLY A 91 0.86 -11.05 -8.37
N GLU A 92 1.30 -9.79 -8.25
CA GLU A 92 2.75 -9.49 -8.14
C GLU A 92 3.35 -10.15 -6.90
N CYS A 93 2.69 -10.08 -5.76
CA CYS A 93 3.16 -10.75 -4.54
C CYS A 93 3.36 -12.26 -4.74
N GLU A 94 2.46 -12.92 -5.47
CA GLU A 94 2.57 -14.35 -5.81
C GLU A 94 3.83 -14.64 -6.63
N ASP A 95 4.11 -13.85 -7.67
CA ASP A 95 5.30 -14.01 -8.51
C ASP A 95 6.61 -13.83 -7.72
N PHE A 96 6.62 -12.95 -6.72
CA PHE A 96 7.76 -12.72 -5.85
C PHE A 96 7.81 -13.66 -4.62
N GLY A 97 6.83 -14.54 -4.43
CA GLY A 97 6.77 -15.48 -3.32
C GLY A 97 6.55 -14.82 -1.95
N VAL A 98 5.83 -13.69 -1.93
CA VAL A 98 5.47 -12.94 -0.72
C VAL A 98 3.95 -12.87 -0.57
N THR A 99 3.45 -12.45 0.59
CA THR A 99 2.02 -12.26 0.83
C THR A 99 1.74 -10.84 1.28
N ALA A 100 0.75 -10.18 0.65
CA ALA A 100 0.26 -8.90 1.12
C ALA A 100 -0.83 -9.09 2.19
N ASN A 101 -0.67 -8.43 3.33
CA ASN A 101 -1.63 -8.43 4.43
C ASN A 101 -2.27 -7.05 4.60
N PHE A 102 -3.60 -7.02 4.57
CA PHE A 102 -4.43 -5.82 4.75
C PHE A 102 -5.04 -5.72 6.16
N ASP A 103 -4.70 -6.65 7.07
CA ASP A 103 -5.16 -6.61 8.46
C ASP A 103 -4.69 -5.31 9.13
N PRO A 104 -5.57 -4.62 9.88
CA PRO A 104 -5.21 -3.37 10.55
C PRO A 104 -4.16 -3.52 11.65
N SER A 105 -3.89 -4.73 12.14
CA SER A 105 -2.81 -5.02 13.06
C SER A 105 -2.22 -6.40 12.72
N PRO A 106 -1.46 -6.50 11.62
CA PRO A 106 -1.05 -7.78 11.06
C PRO A 106 -0.05 -8.51 11.96
N PHE A 107 0.64 -7.78 12.84
CA PHE A 107 1.63 -8.31 13.77
C PHE A 107 1.40 -7.76 15.17
N LEU A 108 0.98 -8.65 16.08
CA LEU A 108 0.69 -8.28 17.47
C LEU A 108 1.95 -7.76 18.17
N GLY A 109 1.87 -6.56 18.73
CA GLY A 109 2.96 -5.91 19.47
C GLY A 109 3.88 -5.02 18.62
N ILE A 110 3.75 -5.06 17.29
CA ILE A 110 4.34 -4.05 16.39
C ILE A 110 3.32 -2.90 16.35
N GLY A 111 3.68 -1.74 16.88
CA GLY A 111 2.76 -0.63 17.18
C GLY A 111 2.26 0.14 15.97
N THR A 112 1.65 -0.55 15.01
CA THR A 112 1.32 -0.01 13.69
C THR A 112 -0.06 -0.44 13.24
N ALA A 113 -0.68 0.44 12.47
CA ALA A 113 -1.96 0.17 11.84
C ALA A 113 -1.81 0.12 10.32
N SER A 114 -2.58 -0.76 9.67
CA SER A 114 -2.89 -0.64 8.25
C SER A 114 -4.34 -0.16 8.09
N ALA A 115 -4.54 0.95 7.38
CA ALA A 115 -5.86 1.51 7.17
C ALA A 115 -6.14 1.86 5.70
N VAL A 116 -7.43 1.98 5.39
CA VAL A 116 -7.89 2.58 4.14
C VAL A 116 -8.32 4.01 4.44
N THR A 117 -7.61 4.98 3.89
CA THR A 117 -7.94 6.39 4.06
C THR A 117 -8.58 6.95 2.79
N LYS A 118 -9.78 7.52 2.92
CA LYS A 118 -10.48 8.19 1.81
C LYS A 118 -10.21 9.69 1.87
N THR A 119 -9.65 10.23 0.79
CA THR A 119 -9.60 11.67 0.56
C THR A 119 -10.76 12.04 -0.37
N SER A 120 -11.62 12.97 0.05
CA SER A 120 -12.69 13.52 -0.78
C SER A 120 -12.58 15.04 -0.83
N ALA A 121 -12.55 15.61 -2.02
CA ALA A 121 -12.83 17.02 -2.22
C ALA A 121 -14.33 17.19 -2.44
N PRO A 122 -15.01 18.14 -1.77
CA PRO A 122 -16.35 18.52 -2.19
C PRO A 122 -16.29 19.10 -3.60
N MET A 123 -17.31 18.81 -4.42
CA MET A 123 -17.48 19.50 -5.71
C MET A 123 -17.42 21.01 -5.47
N PRO A 124 -16.68 21.79 -6.27
CA PRO A 124 -16.75 23.24 -6.18
C PRO A 124 -18.21 23.66 -6.39
N CYS A 125 -18.79 24.37 -5.43
CA CYS A 125 -20.12 24.96 -5.59
C CYS A 125 -20.07 25.97 -6.75
N GLY A 126 -20.47 25.59 -7.97
CA GLY A 126 -20.64 26.58 -9.04
C GLY A 126 -20.61 26.15 -10.50
N GLU A 127 -20.30 24.90 -10.86
CA GLU A 127 -20.35 24.49 -12.28
C GLU A 127 -21.61 23.67 -12.55
N GLU A 128 -22.63 24.33 -13.11
CA GLU A 128 -23.75 23.63 -13.76
C GLU A 128 -23.20 22.90 -15.01
N PRO A 129 -23.61 21.64 -15.27
CA PRO A 129 -23.22 20.99 -16.51
C PRO A 129 -23.88 21.70 -17.69
N GLU A 130 -23.08 22.26 -18.60
CA GLU A 130 -23.58 22.68 -19.92
C GLU A 130 -24.16 21.46 -20.63
N VAL A 131 -25.49 21.41 -20.73
CA VAL A 131 -26.22 20.43 -21.52
C VAL A 131 -26.14 20.87 -22.99
N HIS A 132 -25.34 20.16 -23.79
CA HIS A 132 -25.40 20.19 -25.26
C HIS A 132 -26.07 18.93 -25.80
#